data_AF-A0A5J4RQK5-F1
#
_entry.id   AF-A0A5J4RQK5-F1
#
_cell.length_a   1.000
_cell.length_b   1.000
_cell.length_c   1.000
_cell.angle_alpha   90.00
_cell.angle_beta   90.00
_cell.angle_gamma   90.00
#
_symmetry.space_group_name_H-M   'P 1'
#
loop_
_entity.id
_entity.type
_entity.pdbx_description
1 polymer ?
#
loop_
_entity_poly.entity_id
_entity_poly.type
_entity_poly.pdbx_seq_one_letter_code
_entity_poly.pdbx_strand_id
1 'polypeptide(L)' 'MKSYEETVRRTAALDWKIKSKYPTAYMKEVFGVTEQEDPKLIDILIAASHCGGIHRLFDTLPKAYLDNMVRYISK' A
#
# COMPACT_ATOMS: atom_id res chain seq x y z
N MET A 1 12.33 14.87 -13.37
CA MET A 1 12.44 14.22 -12.04
C MET A 1 11.24 14.62 -11.23
N LYS A 2 10.56 13.68 -10.56
CA LYS A 2 9.64 14.06 -9.49
C LYS A 2 10.43 14.68 -8.36
N SER A 3 9.88 15.72 -7.74
CA SER A 3 10.51 16.31 -6.55
C SER A 3 10.51 15.25 -5.45
N TYR A 4 11.65 15.09 -4.77
CA TYR A 4 11.78 14.24 -3.59
C TYR A 4 10.65 14.48 -2.58
N GLU A 5 10.21 15.75 -2.44
CA GLU A 5 9.09 16.13 -1.58
C GLU A 5 7.76 15.48 -1.99
N GLU A 6 7.52 15.29 -3.29
CA GLU A 6 6.29 14.68 -3.78
C GLU A 6 6.24 13.19 -3.42
N THR A 7 7.35 12.49 -3.56
CA THR A 7 7.50 11.09 -3.12
C THR A 7 7.27 10.96 -1.62
N VAL A 8 7.83 11.87 -0.80
CA VAL A 8 7.62 11.87 0.66
C VAL A 8 6.14 12.10 0.99
N ARG A 9 5.48 13.08 0.37
CA ARG A 9 4.05 13.35 0.58
C ARG A 9 3.17 12.17 0.19
N ARG A 10 3.43 11.53 -0.96
CA ARG A 10 2.66 10.36 -1.42
C ARG A 10 2.87 9.14 -0.52
N THR A 11 4.09 8.93 -0.04
CA THR A 11 4.41 7.87 0.94
C THR A 11 3.62 8.09 2.24
N ALA A 12 3.64 9.31 2.79
CA ALA A 12 2.89 9.65 3.99
C ALA A 12 1.37 9.52 3.80
N ALA A 13 0.85 9.92 2.63
CA ALA A 13 -0.57 9.77 2.31
C ALA A 13 -1.00 8.30 2.24
N LEU A 14 -0.15 7.44 1.67
CA LEU A 14 -0.40 6.00 1.64
C LEU A 14 -0.35 5.38 3.04
N ASP A 15 0.65 5.71 3.85
CA ASP A 15 0.73 5.24 5.24
C ASP A 15 -0.48 5.67 6.07
N TRP A 16 -0.94 6.91 5.91
CA TRP A 16 -2.18 7.38 6.50
C TRP A 16 -3.39 6.57 6.03
N LYS A 17 -3.51 6.28 4.72
CA LYS A 17 -4.60 5.42 4.20
C LYS A 17 -4.56 4.03 4.83
N ILE A 18 -3.38 3.42 4.96
CA ILE A 18 -3.21 2.09 5.58
C ILE A 18 -3.70 2.11 7.04
N LYS A 19 -3.35 3.16 7.80
CA LYS A 19 -3.71 3.27 9.23
C LYS A 19 -5.15 3.70 9.49
N SER A 20 -5.78 4.42 8.56
CA SER A 20 -7.09 5.07 8.79
C SER A 20 -8.23 4.50 7.96
N LYS A 21 -7.96 3.73 6.91
CA LYS A 21 -8.99 3.16 6.03
C LYS A 21 -8.88 1.64 5.97
N TYR A 22 -10.03 1.00 5.79
CA TYR A 22 -10.06 -0.44 5.54
C TYR A 22 -9.37 -0.77 4.20
N PRO A 23 -8.58 -1.85 4.11
CA PRO A 23 -7.78 -2.17 2.92
C PRO A 23 -8.53 -2.17 1.59
N THR A 24 -9.77 -2.68 1.56
CA THR A 24 -10.60 -2.74 0.35
C THR A 24 -10.77 -1.39 -0.32
N ALA A 25 -10.74 -0.29 0.44
CA ALA A 25 -10.92 1.06 -0.07
C ALA A 25 -9.77 1.56 -0.95
N TYR A 26 -8.56 1.02 -0.78
CA TYR A 26 -7.37 1.43 -1.54
C TYR A 26 -6.72 0.26 -2.30
N MET A 27 -7.18 -0.97 -2.10
CA MET A 27 -6.59 -2.18 -2.67
C MET A 27 -6.52 -2.13 -4.20
N LYS A 28 -7.64 -1.78 -4.84
CA LYS A 28 -7.72 -1.63 -6.30
C LYS A 28 -6.89 -0.47 -6.82
N GLU A 29 -6.87 0.66 -6.10
CA GLU A 29 -6.15 1.88 -6.49
C GLU A 29 -4.62 1.67 -6.46
N VAL A 30 -4.11 1.02 -5.40
CA VAL A 30 -2.68 0.87 -5.12
C VAL A 30 -2.11 -0.41 -5.73
N PHE A 31 -2.86 -1.51 -5.65
CA PHE A 31 -2.37 -2.84 -6.03
C PHE A 31 -3.01 -3.41 -7.29
N GLY A 32 -4.06 -2.77 -7.82
CA GLY A 32 -4.71 -3.16 -9.07
C GLY A 32 -5.61 -4.40 -8.95
N VAL A 33 -5.91 -4.84 -7.72
CA VAL A 33 -6.70 -6.05 -7.44
C VAL A 33 -7.78 -5.77 -6.40
N THR A 34 -8.82 -6.59 -6.41
CA THR A 34 -9.90 -6.57 -5.41
C THR A 34 -9.70 -7.69 -4.37
N GLU A 35 -10.41 -7.61 -3.24
CA GLU A 35 -10.37 -8.63 -2.19
C GLU A 35 -10.83 -10.01 -2.66
N GLN A 36 -11.70 -10.05 -3.67
CA GLN A 36 -12.22 -11.29 -4.26
C GLN A 36 -11.17 -11.96 -5.15
N GLU A 37 -10.31 -11.18 -5.80
CA GLU A 37 -9.24 -11.68 -6.67
C GLU A 37 -8.03 -12.17 -5.87
N ASP A 38 -7.70 -11.51 -4.75
CA ASP A 38 -6.64 -11.98 -3.85
C ASP A 38 -7.02 -11.79 -2.35
N PRO A 39 -7.63 -12.82 -1.74
CA PRO A 39 -7.98 -12.78 -0.33
C PRO A 39 -6.75 -12.86 0.61
N LYS A 40 -5.57 -13.26 0.12
CA LYS A 40 -4.36 -13.29 0.95
C LYS A 40 -3.76 -11.90 1.09
N LEU A 41 -3.84 -11.08 0.03
CA LEU A 41 -3.34 -9.72 0.08
C LEU A 41 -4.11 -8.88 1.10
N ILE A 42 -5.43 -9.05 1.22
CA ILE A 42 -6.21 -8.30 2.21
C ILE A 42 -5.78 -8.60 3.65
N ASP A 43 -5.47 -9.85 3.99
CA ASP A 43 -4.96 -10.21 5.31
C ASP A 43 -3.63 -9.50 5.64
N ILE A 44 -2.73 -9.41 4.66
CA ILE A 44 -1.45 -8.70 4.80
C ILE A 44 -1.69 -7.20 5.05
N LEU A 45 -2.64 -6.60 4.32
CA LEU A 45 -2.99 -5.18 4.46
C LEU A 45 -3.66 -4.87 5.80
N ILE A 46 -4.51 -5.78 6.32
CA ILE A 46 -5.11 -5.66 7.66
C ILE A 46 -4.01 -5.77 8.73
N ALA A 47 -3.06 -6.70 8.57
CA ALA A 47 -1.95 -6.81 9.50
C ALA A 47 -1.09 -5.54 9.52
N ALA A 48 -0.88 -4.90 8.36
CA ALA A 48 -0.18 -3.63 8.23
C ALA A 48 -0.95 -2.45 8.83
N SER A 49 -2.28 -2.40 8.71
CA SER A 49 -3.09 -1.33 9.32
C SER A 49 -3.01 -1.35 10.84
N HIS A 50 -2.94 -2.55 11.44
CA HIS A 50 -2.80 -2.69 12.89
C HIS A 50 -1.36 -2.58 13.39
N CYS A 51 -0.37 -2.92 12.57
CA CYS A 51 1.01 -2.99 13.00
C CYS A 51 1.98 -2.61 11.88
N GLY A 52 2.77 -1.56 12.09
CA GLY A 52 3.89 -1.19 11.22
C GLY A 52 3.54 -0.37 9.97
N GLY A 53 2.26 -0.23 9.60
CA GLY A 53 1.84 0.63 8.49
C GLY A 53 2.55 0.27 7.18
N ILE A 54 2.98 1.29 6.44
CA ILE A 54 3.69 1.08 5.16
C ILE A 54 5.01 0.34 5.32
N HIS A 55 5.71 0.47 6.46
CA HIS A 55 6.99 -0.21 6.70
C HIS A 55 6.82 -1.73 6.68
N ARG A 56 5.76 -2.24 7.33
CA ARG A 56 5.45 -3.66 7.31
C ARG A 56 5.20 -4.16 5.88
N LEU A 57 4.56 -3.35 5.04
CA LEU A 57 4.31 -3.72 3.64
C LEU A 57 5.59 -3.87 2.83
N PHE A 58 6.65 -3.10 3.12
CA PHE A 58 7.94 -3.31 2.46
C PHE A 58 8.56 -4.68 2.79
N ASP A 59 8.30 -5.21 3.98
CA ASP A 59 8.84 -6.49 4.43
C ASP A 59 7.98 -7.68 4.02
N THR A 60 6.66 -7.50 3.95
CA THR A 60 5.71 -8.63 3.81
C THR A 60 5.05 -8.74 2.45
N LEU A 61 5.07 -7.70 1.60
CA LEU A 61 4.41 -7.78 0.30
C LEU A 61 5.17 -8.70 -0.67
N PRO A 62 4.45 -9.55 -1.43
CA PRO A 62 5.02 -10.19 -2.60
C PRO A 62 5.57 -9.16 -3.58
N LYS A 63 6.68 -9.49 -4.27
CA LYS A 63 7.39 -8.57 -5.17
C LYS A 63 6.49 -7.86 -6.19
N ALA A 64 5.53 -8.58 -6.76
CA ALA A 64 4.58 -8.02 -7.73
C ALA A 64 3.73 -6.87 -7.16
N TYR A 65 3.28 -6.99 -5.91
CA TYR A 65 2.50 -5.95 -5.23
C TYR A 65 3.36 -4.83 -4.67
N LEU A 66 4.57 -5.15 -4.24
CA LEU A 66 5.56 -4.14 -3.85
C LEU A 66 5.87 -3.20 -5.03
N ASP A 67 6.05 -3.73 -6.23
CA ASP A 67 6.31 -2.93 -7.43
C ASP A 67 5.11 -2.03 -7.78
N ASN A 68 3.88 -2.51 -7.59
CA ASN A 68 2.67 -1.69 -7.76
C ASN A 68 2.60 -0.55 -6.73
N MET A 69 2.92 -0.84 -5.46
CA MET A 69 2.99 0.17 -4.40
C MET A 69 4.05 1.24 -4.69
N VAL A 70 5.26 0.83 -5.09
CA VAL A 70 6.34 1.74 -5.45
C VAL A 70 5.96 2.60 -6.66
N ARG A 71 5.30 2.01 -7.68
CA ARG A 71 4.74 2.76 -8.81
C ARG A 71 3.67 3.76 -8.37
N TYR A 72 2.83 3.40 -7.42
CA TYR A 72 1.79 4.30 -6.90
C TYR A 72 2.41 5.51 -6.17
N ILE A 73 3.41 5.29 -5.33
CA ILE A 73 4.14 6.36 -4.63
C ILE A 73 4.94 7.22 -5.62
N SER A 74 5.46 6.59 -6.67
CA SER A 74 6.27 7.25 -7.71
C SER A 74 5.45 7.83 -8.86
N LYS A 75 4.11 7.69 -8.85
CA LYS A 75 3.20 8.38 -9.80
C LYS A 75 3.19 9.88 -9.54
#